data_AF-A0A1M7FUH4-F1
#
_entry.id   AF-A0A1M7FUH4-F1
#
_cell.length_a   1.000
_cell.length_b   1.000
_cell.length_c   1.000
_cell.angle_alpha   90.00
_cell.angle_beta   90.00
_cell.angle_gamma   90.00
#
_symmetry.space_group_name_H-M   'P 1'
#
loop_
_entity.id
_entity.type
_entity.pdbx_description
1 polymer ?
#
loop_
_entity_poly.entity_id
_entity_poly.type
_entity_poly.pdbx_seq_one_letter_code
_entity_poly.pdbx_strand_id
1 'polypeptide(L)'
;MKCKYLLLGAAVLFAACGDDSSSGPATENTPNSSAVAPLSSSDNGSASVASSSSIADNGQSSSAENNVASSSSVASSHSKTMASNYDPATGLLTDERDGNVYKTAKVGNQIWMAQNLRLENPNTLDDCSSNYYDYTIKDEAVLQKYGHHYGWMTAMQISCKYEEQLAKSEIQQPHQGLCPTGWHIPSIDEWQELFNAAPLTELLSTDWKMRYFVGTDDYGLSLNAANEDEENIPEFLALDEANSTKNYAVVLYCEEPSKPIKVEAESKTSIFTYLRCVMD
;
A
#
# COMPACT_ATOMS: atom_id res chain seq x y z
N MET A 1 31.24 10.24 -25.47
CA MET A 1 31.27 11.22 -26.58
C MET A 1 30.07 10.98 -27.50
N LYS A 2 29.38 12.03 -27.97
CA LYS A 2 28.39 12.07 -29.07
C LYS A 2 27.65 10.75 -29.38
N CYS A 3 26.47 10.55 -28.77
CA CYS A 3 25.49 9.62 -29.34
C CYS A 3 25.01 10.15 -30.71
N LYS A 4 24.76 9.26 -31.68
CA LYS A 4 24.23 9.64 -33.00
C LYS A 4 22.72 9.45 -33.01
N TYR A 5 21.99 10.47 -33.47
CA TYR A 5 20.58 10.32 -33.81
C TYR A 5 20.39 9.25 -34.89
N LEU A 6 19.49 8.31 -34.67
CA LEU A 6 18.96 7.42 -35.70
C LEU A 6 17.43 7.51 -35.71
N LEU A 7 16.92 8.49 -36.45
CA LEU A 7 15.48 8.61 -36.73
C LEU A 7 15.06 7.49 -37.69
N LEU A 8 14.52 6.39 -37.15
CA LEU A 8 13.69 5.48 -37.95
C LEU A 8 12.26 6.06 -38.01
N GLY A 9 11.95 6.74 -39.10
CA GLY A 9 10.59 7.16 -39.39
C GLY A 9 9.70 5.97 -39.74
N ALA A 10 8.75 5.63 -38.87
CA ALA A 10 7.77 4.58 -39.12
C ALA A 10 6.71 5.04 -40.15
N ALA A 11 7.00 4.82 -41.43
CA ALA A 11 6.07 5.10 -42.52
C ALA A 11 4.98 4.01 -42.62
N VAL A 12 3.92 4.14 -41.82
CA VAL A 12 2.75 3.25 -41.90
C VAL A 12 1.94 3.58 -43.16
N LEU A 13 1.98 2.68 -44.14
CA LEU A 13 1.13 2.76 -45.33
C LEU A 13 -0.29 2.27 -45.00
N PHE A 14 -1.27 3.16 -45.13
CA PHE A 14 -2.68 2.78 -45.10
C PHE A 14 -3.04 1.98 -46.36
N ALA A 15 -3.31 0.69 -46.19
CA ALA A 15 -3.99 -0.12 -47.20
C ALA A 15 -5.50 -0.05 -46.96
N ALA A 16 -6.24 0.50 -47.92
CA ALA A 16 -7.70 0.64 -47.85
C ALA A 16 -8.40 -0.36 -48.78
N CYS A 17 -9.49 -0.97 -48.30
CA CYS A 17 -10.50 -1.65 -49.10
C CYS A 17 -11.89 -1.31 -48.56
N GLY A 18 -12.77 -0.79 -49.43
CA GLY A 18 -14.22 -0.93 -49.29
C GLY A 18 -14.70 -2.21 -50.01
N ASP A 19 -15.99 -2.52 -50.18
CA ASP A 19 -17.26 -1.87 -49.78
C ASP A 19 -18.25 -3.03 -49.41
N ASP A 20 -19.58 -2.98 -49.27
CA ASP A 20 -20.67 -2.02 -49.55
C ASP A 20 -21.92 -2.41 -48.68
N SER A 21 -23.01 -1.62 -48.72
CA SER A 21 -24.41 -1.98 -48.39
C SER A 21 -24.74 -2.28 -46.91
N SER A 22 -25.43 -1.39 -46.17
CA SER A 22 -26.87 -1.00 -46.24
C SER A 22 -27.85 -2.09 -45.74
N SER A 23 -28.96 -1.82 -45.03
CA SER A 23 -29.60 -0.59 -44.52
C SER A 23 -30.46 -0.88 -43.25
N GLY A 24 -31.01 0.16 -42.57
CA GLY A 24 -31.78 0.03 -41.30
C GLY A 24 -33.33 0.06 -41.45
N PRO A 25 -34.07 0.72 -40.53
CA PRO A 25 -34.27 0.33 -39.12
C PRO A 25 -35.78 0.32 -38.69
N ALA A 26 -36.06 0.50 -37.38
CA ALA A 26 -37.37 0.67 -36.71
C ALA A 26 -38.17 -0.62 -36.40
N THR A 27 -39.04 -0.70 -35.37
CA THR A 27 -39.53 0.34 -34.42
C THR A 27 -39.83 -0.25 -33.02
N GLU A 28 -39.99 0.61 -32.02
CA GLU A 28 -40.41 0.30 -30.65
C GLU A 28 -41.89 -0.15 -30.55
N ASN A 29 -42.27 -0.82 -29.44
CA ASN A 29 -43.31 -0.33 -28.50
C ASN A 29 -43.42 -1.19 -27.23
N THR A 30 -43.75 -0.54 -26.11
CA THR A 30 -44.10 -1.10 -24.78
C THR A 30 -45.39 -0.37 -24.30
N PRO A 31 -45.88 -0.43 -23.04
CA PRO A 31 -45.70 -1.36 -21.90
C PRO A 31 -47.07 -1.82 -21.32
N ASN A 32 -47.12 -2.20 -20.03
CA ASN A 32 -48.29 -2.28 -19.12
C ASN A 32 -49.33 -3.42 -19.31
N SER A 33 -50.07 -3.88 -18.29
CA SER A 33 -49.87 -3.90 -16.81
C SER A 33 -50.96 -4.75 -16.12
N SER A 34 -50.71 -5.21 -14.88
CA SER A 34 -51.74 -5.61 -13.87
C SER A 34 -52.65 -6.84 -14.18
N ALA A 35 -53.24 -7.54 -13.20
CA ALA A 35 -53.03 -7.59 -11.75
C ALA A 35 -53.55 -8.91 -11.10
N VAL A 36 -53.05 -9.15 -9.89
CA VAL A 36 -53.35 -10.13 -8.83
C VAL A 36 -54.75 -10.80 -8.78
N ALA A 37 -54.77 -12.12 -8.50
CA ALA A 37 -55.80 -12.79 -7.69
C ALA A 37 -55.22 -14.03 -6.95
N PRO A 38 -55.61 -14.36 -5.69
CA PRO A 38 -55.04 -15.48 -4.89
C PRO A 38 -56.05 -16.61 -4.59
N LEU A 39 -55.61 -17.72 -3.96
CA LEU A 39 -56.28 -18.40 -2.80
C LEU A 39 -55.65 -19.75 -2.37
N SER A 40 -55.67 -20.02 -1.04
CA SER A 40 -55.71 -21.34 -0.34
C SER A 40 -54.61 -22.41 -0.54
N SER A 41 -54.25 -23.25 0.44
CA SER A 41 -54.47 -23.26 1.91
C SER A 41 -53.63 -24.37 2.59
N SER A 42 -53.80 -24.50 3.93
CA SER A 42 -53.65 -25.72 4.73
C SER A 42 -52.31 -25.97 5.46
N ASP A 43 -52.40 -25.68 6.75
CA ASP A 43 -51.58 -26.03 7.90
C ASP A 43 -50.96 -27.44 7.94
N ASN A 44 -49.86 -27.58 8.72
CA ASN A 44 -49.91 -28.40 9.93
C ASN A 44 -48.89 -27.96 11.00
N GLY A 45 -49.19 -28.21 12.29
CA GLY A 45 -48.26 -28.02 13.41
C GLY A 45 -47.51 -29.31 13.80
N SER A 46 -46.84 -29.44 14.96
CA SER A 46 -46.79 -28.57 16.15
C SER A 46 -45.54 -28.83 17.02
N ALA A 47 -45.21 -27.88 17.91
CA ALA A 47 -44.75 -28.04 19.32
C ALA A 47 -43.85 -29.26 19.67
N SER A 48 -42.56 -29.11 19.96
CA SER A 48 -41.90 -28.55 21.18
C SER A 48 -41.78 -29.48 22.40
N VAL A 49 -40.58 -29.53 23.01
CA VAL A 49 -40.32 -29.80 24.45
C VAL A 49 -38.99 -29.14 24.85
N ALA A 50 -38.74 -28.93 26.14
CA ALA A 50 -37.60 -28.15 26.65
C ALA A 50 -37.06 -28.70 27.99
N SER A 51 -35.89 -28.18 28.41
CA SER A 51 -35.34 -28.24 29.79
C SER A 51 -34.85 -29.62 30.30
N SER A 52 -33.88 -29.75 31.23
CA SER A 52 -32.96 -28.78 31.89
C SER A 52 -31.85 -29.53 32.69
N SER A 53 -30.92 -28.77 33.32
CA SER A 53 -30.23 -29.08 34.61
C SER A 53 -29.20 -30.24 34.67
N SER A 54 -28.17 -30.27 35.55
CA SER A 54 -27.42 -29.26 36.36
C SER A 54 -26.31 -29.93 37.21
N ILE A 55 -25.47 -29.15 37.95
CA ILE A 55 -24.61 -29.54 39.12
C ILE A 55 -23.27 -30.26 38.79
N ALA A 56 -22.15 -30.12 39.53
CA ALA A 56 -21.51 -29.05 40.35
C ALA A 56 -20.12 -29.55 40.91
N ASP A 57 -19.39 -28.68 41.64
CA ASP A 57 -18.35 -28.99 42.66
C ASP A 57 -17.00 -29.62 42.20
N ASN A 58 -15.84 -29.45 42.87
CA ASN A 58 -15.35 -28.51 43.92
C ASN A 58 -13.79 -28.49 43.93
N GLY A 59 -13.15 -27.61 44.71
CA GLY A 59 -11.71 -27.75 45.06
C GLY A 59 -10.99 -26.49 45.53
N GLN A 60 -10.83 -26.30 46.85
CA GLN A 60 -10.02 -25.23 47.46
C GLN A 60 -8.75 -25.78 48.13
N SER A 61 -7.73 -24.94 48.38
CA SER A 61 -7.37 -24.51 49.77
C SER A 61 -5.92 -23.96 49.92
N SER A 62 -5.79 -22.85 50.67
CA SER A 62 -4.72 -22.51 51.66
C SER A 62 -3.21 -22.53 51.31
N SER A 63 -2.34 -21.71 51.92
CA SER A 63 -2.45 -20.42 52.64
C SER A 63 -1.05 -19.98 53.15
N ALA A 64 -0.72 -18.69 53.11
CA ALA A 64 0.27 -18.08 54.01
C ALA A 64 0.06 -16.56 54.07
N GLU A 65 -0.05 -15.99 55.26
CA GLU A 65 -0.10 -14.54 55.49
C GLU A 65 1.25 -14.01 55.98
N ASN A 66 1.62 -12.78 55.60
CA ASN A 66 2.40 -11.87 56.44
C ASN A 66 2.34 -10.44 55.87
N ASN A 67 1.81 -9.49 56.65
CA ASN A 67 1.74 -8.08 56.27
C ASN A 67 2.90 -7.29 56.92
N VAL A 68 3.77 -6.70 56.10
CA VAL A 68 4.60 -5.54 56.47
C VAL A 68 4.61 -4.57 55.28
N ALA A 69 4.33 -3.29 55.52
CA ALA A 69 4.08 -2.31 54.47
C ALA A 69 5.32 -1.53 54.05
N SER A 70 5.31 -0.97 52.83
CA SER A 70 5.82 0.39 52.55
C SER A 70 5.35 0.97 51.22
N SER A 71 5.07 2.28 51.25
CA SER A 71 5.09 3.26 50.14
C SER A 71 4.59 2.84 48.75
N SER A 72 3.32 3.15 48.53
CA SER A 72 2.69 3.48 47.25
C SER A 72 3.59 4.11 46.17
N SER A 73 3.53 3.55 44.95
CA SER A 73 3.49 4.33 43.71
C SER A 73 2.47 3.69 42.76
N VAL A 74 1.31 4.33 42.58
CA VAL A 74 0.31 3.91 41.58
C VAL A 74 0.76 4.36 40.20
N ALA A 75 1.68 3.60 39.61
CA ALA A 75 1.99 3.66 38.19
C ALA A 75 0.76 3.18 37.41
N SER A 76 -0.10 4.12 37.02
CA SER A 76 -1.32 3.83 36.28
C SER A 76 -0.99 3.12 34.96
N SER A 77 -1.56 1.93 34.77
CA SER A 77 -1.40 1.12 33.56
C SER A 77 -2.20 1.71 32.39
N HIS A 78 -1.77 2.88 31.92
CA HIS A 78 -2.13 3.33 30.58
C HIS A 78 -1.52 2.36 29.58
N SER A 79 -2.32 1.93 28.61
CA SER A 79 -1.85 0.99 27.59
C SER A 79 -0.63 1.55 26.88
N LYS A 80 0.43 0.75 26.75
CA LYS A 80 1.51 1.08 25.83
C LYS A 80 0.99 0.89 24.41
N THR A 81 0.43 1.96 23.84
CA THR A 81 0.65 2.21 22.42
C THR A 81 2.15 2.21 22.24
N MET A 82 2.67 1.30 21.40
CA MET A 82 4.11 1.26 21.12
C MET A 82 4.45 2.58 20.41
N ALA A 83 5.22 3.44 21.06
CA ALA A 83 5.68 4.67 20.44
C ALA A 83 6.59 4.32 19.26
N SER A 84 6.63 5.17 18.23
CA SER A 84 7.62 5.03 17.16
C SER A 84 9.02 5.00 17.78
N ASN A 85 9.84 4.03 17.41
CA ASN A 85 11.26 3.99 17.81
C ASN A 85 12.06 4.92 16.88
N TYR A 86 11.60 6.18 16.84
CA TYR A 86 12.13 7.30 16.08
C TYR A 86 12.73 8.31 17.05
N ASP A 87 13.99 8.67 16.81
CA ASP A 87 14.67 9.72 17.54
C ASP A 87 14.76 11.02 16.70
N PRO A 88 13.97 12.07 17.01
CA PRO A 88 14.04 13.34 16.31
C PRO A 88 15.33 14.14 16.59
N ALA A 89 16.16 13.74 17.56
CA ALA A 89 17.46 14.37 17.81
C ALA A 89 18.57 13.85 16.89
N THR A 90 18.45 12.61 16.38
CA THR A 90 19.40 12.03 15.41
C THR A 90 18.82 11.85 14.00
N GLY A 91 17.50 11.94 13.82
CA GLY A 91 16.84 11.71 12.53
C GLY A 91 16.89 10.24 12.11
N LEU A 92 16.77 9.34 13.09
CA LEU A 92 16.87 7.89 12.90
C LEU A 92 15.58 7.18 13.36
N LEU A 93 15.06 6.31 12.51
CA LEU A 93 13.98 5.38 12.80
C LEU A 93 14.54 3.97 12.86
N THR A 94 14.31 3.25 13.95
CA THR A 94 14.57 1.81 14.04
C THR A 94 13.25 1.05 13.92
N ASP A 95 13.18 0.08 13.03
CA ASP A 95 12.05 -0.85 12.97
C ASP A 95 12.23 -1.96 14.02
N GLU A 96 11.27 -2.08 14.93
CA GLU A 96 11.34 -3.06 16.03
C GLU A 96 11.11 -4.51 15.58
N ARG A 97 10.68 -4.74 14.33
CA ARG A 97 10.35 -6.06 13.79
C ARG A 97 11.58 -6.84 13.33
N ASP A 98 12.57 -6.15 12.79
CA ASP A 98 13.77 -6.71 12.16
C ASP A 98 15.09 -6.05 12.64
N GLY A 99 15.01 -4.88 13.30
CA GLY A 99 16.17 -4.09 13.70
C GLY A 99 16.77 -3.21 12.59
N ASN A 100 16.10 -3.07 11.43
CA ASN A 100 16.55 -2.18 10.38
C ASN A 100 16.53 -0.72 10.86
N VAL A 101 17.63 0.00 10.64
CA VAL A 101 17.72 1.44 10.89
C VAL A 101 17.57 2.20 9.57
N TYR A 102 16.79 3.27 9.62
CA TYR A 102 16.49 4.18 8.51
C TYR A 102 16.82 5.61 8.93
N LYS A 103 17.35 6.40 8.00
CA LYS A 103 17.42 7.86 8.18
C LYS A 103 16.07 8.48 7.83
N THR A 104 15.81 9.66 8.36
CA THR A 104 14.61 10.46 8.05
C THR A 104 14.97 11.83 7.50
N ALA A 105 14.24 12.30 6.49
CA ALA A 105 14.36 13.64 5.94
C ALA A 105 13.08 14.44 6.22
N LYS A 106 13.20 15.70 6.66
CA LYS A 106 12.06 16.62 6.75
C LYS A 106 11.98 17.45 5.47
N VAL A 107 10.84 17.39 4.78
CA VAL A 107 10.58 18.16 3.56
C VAL A 107 9.22 18.84 3.71
N GLY A 108 9.19 20.17 3.62
CA GLY A 108 8.01 20.94 3.98
C GLY A 108 7.60 20.69 5.44
N ASN A 109 6.36 20.26 5.66
CA ASN A 109 5.86 19.91 6.98
C ASN A 109 6.18 18.46 7.38
N GLN A 110 6.21 17.54 6.42
CA GLN A 110 6.26 16.09 6.64
C GLN A 110 7.68 15.58 6.95
N ILE A 111 7.76 14.45 7.66
CA ILE A 111 8.99 13.71 7.91
C ILE A 111 8.91 12.35 7.20
N TRP A 112 9.83 12.10 6.27
CA TRP A 112 9.85 10.94 5.39
C TRP A 112 10.99 9.99 5.73
N MET A 113 10.79 8.68 5.50
CA MET A 113 11.89 7.72 5.43
C MET A 113 12.80 8.05 4.23
N ALA A 114 14.11 8.14 4.45
CA ALA A 114 15.09 8.41 3.40
C ALA A 114 15.46 7.16 2.59
N GLN A 115 15.28 5.97 3.15
CA GLN A 115 15.39 4.70 2.42
C GLN A 115 14.01 4.04 2.35
N ASN A 116 13.77 3.28 1.28
CA ASN A 116 12.58 2.45 1.16
C ASN A 116 12.64 1.31 2.19
N LEU A 117 11.48 0.75 2.56
CA LEU A 117 11.36 -0.27 3.60
C LEU A 117 12.10 -1.57 3.22
N ARG A 118 12.83 -2.14 4.18
CA ARG A 118 13.63 -3.38 4.07
C ARG A 118 13.13 -4.50 4.98
N LEU A 119 11.84 -4.48 5.34
CA LEU A 119 11.22 -5.53 6.15
C LEU A 119 11.13 -6.83 5.36
N GLU A 120 12.00 -7.77 5.67
CA GLU A 120 11.93 -9.14 5.14
C GLU A 120 10.78 -9.92 5.78
N ASN A 121 10.24 -10.88 5.03
CA ASN A 121 9.21 -11.83 5.49
C ASN A 121 8.05 -11.16 6.28
N PRO A 122 7.43 -10.08 5.76
CA PRO A 122 6.33 -9.42 6.43
C PRO A 122 5.19 -10.41 6.74
N ASN A 123 4.61 -10.31 7.93
CA ASN A 123 3.41 -11.08 8.26
C ASN A 123 2.29 -10.73 7.25
N THR A 124 1.72 -11.73 6.59
CA THR A 124 0.53 -11.57 5.75
C THR A 124 -0.71 -12.02 6.53
N LEU A 125 -1.87 -11.44 6.25
CA LEU A 125 -3.12 -11.86 6.89
C LEU A 125 -3.68 -13.16 6.28
N ASP A 126 -3.41 -13.39 5.00
CA ASP A 126 -3.77 -14.59 4.24
C ASP A 126 -2.55 -15.06 3.41
N ASP A 127 -2.60 -16.29 2.91
CA ASP A 127 -1.67 -16.81 1.89
C ASP A 127 -2.34 -16.75 0.51
N CYS A 128 -1.79 -15.93 -0.40
CA CYS A 128 -2.27 -15.77 -1.76
C CYS A 128 -1.12 -15.38 -2.71
N SER A 129 -1.23 -15.72 -4.00
CA SER A 129 -0.15 -15.58 -4.98
C SER A 129 0.34 -14.14 -5.20
N SER A 130 -0.49 -13.15 -4.87
CA SER A 130 -0.20 -11.72 -4.99
C SER A 130 0.49 -11.11 -3.75
N ASN A 131 0.52 -11.83 -2.62
CA ASN A 131 1.30 -11.46 -1.45
C ASN A 131 2.80 -11.79 -1.60
N TYR A 132 3.18 -12.51 -2.66
CA TYR A 132 4.51 -13.05 -2.87
C TYR A 132 5.52 -11.96 -3.28
N TYR A 133 6.25 -11.47 -2.30
CA TYR A 133 7.49 -10.68 -2.36
C TYR A 133 8.36 -11.00 -3.60
N ASP A 134 9.03 -9.98 -4.17
CA ASP A 134 9.82 -10.14 -5.39
C ASP A 134 11.18 -10.82 -5.13
N TYR A 135 11.22 -12.15 -5.32
CA TYR A 135 12.45 -12.96 -5.24
C TYR A 135 13.39 -12.81 -6.46
N THR A 136 13.18 -11.90 -7.40
CA THR A 136 14.14 -11.69 -8.51
C THR A 136 15.40 -10.98 -8.03
N ILE A 137 15.28 -10.01 -7.13
CA ILE A 137 16.42 -9.32 -6.51
C ILE A 137 16.98 -10.17 -5.37
N LYS A 138 18.19 -10.70 -5.56
CA LYS A 138 18.88 -11.58 -4.59
C LYS A 138 20.25 -11.05 -4.15
N ASP A 139 20.59 -9.83 -4.55
CA ASP A 139 21.84 -9.17 -4.16
C ASP A 139 21.58 -8.28 -2.94
N GLU A 140 22.16 -8.67 -1.80
CA GLU A 140 22.12 -7.92 -0.54
C GLU A 140 22.47 -6.44 -0.69
N ALA A 141 23.43 -6.08 -1.55
CA ALA A 141 23.83 -4.69 -1.75
C ALA A 141 22.78 -3.90 -2.54
N VAL A 142 21.99 -4.56 -3.39
CA VAL A 142 20.84 -3.97 -4.09
C VAL A 142 19.69 -3.79 -3.09
N LEU A 143 19.36 -4.82 -2.30
CA LEU A 143 18.28 -4.77 -1.30
C LEU A 143 18.56 -3.73 -0.19
N GLN A 144 19.79 -3.68 0.35
CA GLN A 144 20.19 -2.68 1.34
C GLN A 144 20.16 -1.25 0.80
N LYS A 145 20.40 -1.06 -0.50
CA LYS A 145 20.43 0.27 -1.14
C LYS A 145 19.05 0.79 -1.54
N TYR A 146 18.20 -0.08 -2.08
CA TYR A 146 16.96 0.34 -2.73
C TYR A 146 15.69 -0.13 -2.01
N GLY A 147 15.77 -1.05 -1.04
CA GLY A 147 14.59 -1.64 -0.40
C GLY A 147 14.02 -2.84 -1.14
N HIS A 148 12.91 -3.37 -0.62
CA HIS A 148 12.16 -4.44 -1.25
C HIS A 148 10.94 -3.87 -2.01
N HIS A 149 10.46 -4.62 -3.01
CA HIS A 149 9.15 -4.38 -3.60
C HIS A 149 8.07 -5.14 -2.79
N TYR A 150 6.93 -4.49 -2.52
CA TYR A 150 5.80 -5.10 -1.79
C TYR A 150 4.54 -5.12 -2.67
N GLY A 151 3.81 -6.23 -2.62
CA GLY A 151 2.48 -6.36 -3.24
C GLY A 151 1.43 -5.59 -2.44
N TRP A 152 0.38 -5.09 -3.10
CA TRP A 152 -0.54 -4.11 -2.51
C TRP A 152 -1.16 -4.58 -1.19
N MET A 153 -1.79 -5.76 -1.15
CA MET A 153 -2.41 -6.34 0.05
C MET A 153 -1.40 -6.55 1.19
N THR A 154 -0.19 -7.05 0.89
CA THR A 154 0.90 -7.21 1.85
C THR A 154 1.30 -5.86 2.44
N ALA A 155 1.56 -4.85 1.62
CA ALA A 155 1.93 -3.50 2.07
C ALA A 155 0.82 -2.84 2.89
N MET A 156 -0.43 -2.96 2.44
CA MET A 156 -1.62 -2.46 3.12
C MET A 156 -2.00 -3.27 4.37
N GLN A 157 -1.41 -4.43 4.63
CA GLN A 157 -1.79 -5.34 5.73
C GLN A 157 -3.29 -5.67 5.74
N ILE A 158 -3.84 -6.05 4.58
CA ILE A 158 -5.25 -6.42 4.39
C ILE A 158 -5.41 -7.83 3.79
N SER A 159 -6.60 -8.39 3.93
CA SER A 159 -6.96 -9.72 3.42
C SER A 159 -7.00 -9.77 1.88
N CYS A 160 -6.59 -10.91 1.30
CA CYS A 160 -6.61 -11.12 -0.15
C CYS A 160 -8.03 -11.14 -0.76
N LYS A 161 -9.09 -11.15 0.07
CA LYS A 161 -10.48 -10.91 -0.41
C LYS A 161 -10.65 -9.58 -1.19
N TYR A 162 -9.68 -8.66 -1.08
CA TYR A 162 -9.63 -7.36 -1.77
C TYR A 162 -8.79 -7.30 -3.05
N GLU A 163 -8.31 -8.42 -3.58
CA GLU A 163 -7.68 -8.47 -4.92
C GLU A 163 -8.62 -7.94 -6.01
N GLU A 164 -9.92 -8.28 -5.93
CA GLU A 164 -10.97 -7.87 -6.88
C GLU A 164 -12.09 -7.03 -6.24
N GLN A 165 -11.90 -6.55 -5.01
CA GLN A 165 -12.91 -5.78 -4.24
C GLN A 165 -12.30 -4.50 -3.66
N LEU A 166 -13.13 -3.48 -3.44
CA LEU A 166 -12.70 -2.24 -2.77
C LEU A 166 -12.48 -2.46 -1.27
N ALA A 167 -11.29 -2.13 -0.77
CA ALA A 167 -10.87 -2.25 0.63
C ALA A 167 -11.15 -1.00 1.49
N LYS A 168 -11.88 0.00 0.97
CA LYS A 168 -12.28 1.25 1.68
C LYS A 168 -12.93 1.10 3.07
N SER A 169 -13.27 -0.11 3.51
CA SER A 169 -13.72 -0.40 4.89
C SER A 169 -12.57 -0.73 5.87
N GLU A 170 -11.46 -1.29 5.38
CA GLU A 170 -10.27 -1.60 6.19
C GLU A 170 -9.26 -0.43 6.15
N ILE A 171 -9.22 0.31 5.03
CA ILE A 171 -8.30 1.42 4.79
C ILE A 171 -8.83 2.70 5.45
N GLN A 172 -8.15 3.14 6.50
CA GLN A 172 -8.39 4.39 7.22
C GLN A 172 -7.19 5.32 7.02
N GLN A 173 -7.40 6.62 6.77
CA GLN A 173 -6.30 7.60 6.64
C GLN A 173 -6.05 8.31 7.98
N PRO A 174 -4.78 8.42 8.46
CA PRO A 174 -3.57 7.78 7.93
C PRO A 174 -3.54 6.26 8.17
N HIS A 175 -2.98 5.50 7.23
CA HIS A 175 -2.96 4.02 7.29
C HIS A 175 -1.55 3.49 7.56
N GLN A 176 -1.33 2.84 8.70
CA GLN A 176 0.00 2.28 9.01
C GLN A 176 0.43 1.22 7.98
N GLY A 177 -0.41 0.23 7.68
CA GLY A 177 -0.02 -0.92 6.85
C GLY A 177 1.30 -1.55 7.34
N LEU A 178 2.25 -1.75 6.42
CA LEU A 178 3.60 -2.24 6.74
C LEU A 178 4.55 -1.19 7.31
N CYS A 179 4.17 0.07 7.44
CA CYS A 179 5.05 1.06 8.05
C CYS A 179 5.31 0.75 9.54
N PRO A 180 6.49 1.14 10.07
CA PRO A 180 6.77 1.04 11.51
C PRO A 180 5.70 1.78 12.33
N THR A 181 5.47 1.36 13.57
CA THR A 181 4.42 1.96 14.41
C THR A 181 4.62 3.47 14.55
N GLY A 182 3.56 4.25 14.33
CA GLY A 182 3.62 5.72 14.32
C GLY A 182 4.06 6.34 12.99
N TRP A 183 4.26 5.53 11.94
CA TRP A 183 4.45 5.95 10.55
C TRP A 183 3.36 5.34 9.67
N HIS A 184 3.10 5.93 8.50
CA HIS A 184 2.05 5.46 7.61
C HIS A 184 2.43 5.46 6.13
N ILE A 185 1.63 4.76 5.34
CA ILE A 185 1.73 4.73 3.88
C ILE A 185 1.28 6.10 3.36
N PRO A 186 2.12 6.82 2.59
CA PRO A 186 1.77 8.15 2.08
C PRO A 186 0.56 8.12 1.14
N SER A 187 -0.38 9.03 1.33
CA SER A 187 -1.43 9.32 0.37
C SER A 187 -0.91 10.06 -0.87
N ILE A 188 -1.77 10.10 -1.90
CA ILE A 188 -1.53 10.88 -3.11
C ILE A 188 -1.32 12.37 -2.79
N ASP A 189 -2.02 12.90 -1.77
CA ASP A 189 -1.92 14.31 -1.37
C ASP A 189 -0.61 14.59 -0.63
N GLU A 190 -0.11 13.65 0.19
CA GLU A 190 1.19 13.78 0.87
C GLU A 190 2.35 13.72 -0.12
N TRP A 191 2.32 12.78 -1.07
CA TRP A 191 3.25 12.77 -2.20
C TRP A 191 3.20 14.08 -3.00
N GLN A 192 2.02 14.66 -3.20
CA GLN A 192 1.90 15.98 -3.86
C GLN A 192 2.50 17.11 -3.02
N GLU A 193 2.28 17.17 -1.70
CA GLU A 193 2.94 18.17 -0.85
C GLU A 193 4.46 18.03 -0.91
N LEU A 194 4.99 16.80 -0.85
CA LEU A 194 6.44 16.54 -0.99
C LEU A 194 7.01 17.18 -2.28
N PHE A 195 6.41 16.89 -3.44
CA PHE A 195 6.89 17.41 -4.73
C PHE A 195 6.56 18.90 -4.97
N ASN A 196 5.62 19.48 -4.20
CA ASN A 196 5.39 20.93 -4.17
C ASN A 196 6.38 21.66 -3.23
N ALA A 197 6.90 20.97 -2.21
CA ALA A 197 7.81 21.54 -1.21
C ALA A 197 9.28 21.61 -1.68
N ALA A 198 9.70 20.75 -2.61
CA ALA A 198 11.06 20.71 -3.13
C ALA A 198 11.14 20.23 -4.60
N PRO A 199 12.08 20.76 -5.42
CA PRO A 199 12.36 20.24 -6.76
C PRO A 199 12.79 18.77 -6.75
N LEU A 200 12.30 17.98 -7.71
CA LEU A 200 12.59 16.54 -7.77
C LEU A 200 14.10 16.22 -7.75
N THR A 201 14.95 17.01 -8.39
CA THR A 201 16.42 16.81 -8.37
C THR A 201 17.03 16.90 -6.96
N GLU A 202 16.49 17.75 -6.10
CA GLU A 202 16.95 17.94 -4.71
C GLU A 202 16.43 16.84 -3.77
N LEU A 203 15.46 16.05 -4.22
CA LEU A 203 14.88 14.89 -3.52
C LEU A 203 15.49 13.55 -3.96
N LEU A 204 15.95 13.46 -5.22
CA LEU A 204 16.58 12.27 -5.78
C LEU A 204 17.99 12.05 -5.21
N SER A 205 18.32 10.78 -4.97
CA SER A 205 19.65 10.36 -4.50
C SER A 205 20.76 10.72 -5.51
N THR A 206 21.94 11.06 -5.00
CA THR A 206 23.15 11.30 -5.83
C THR A 206 23.56 10.11 -6.71
N ASP A 207 23.11 8.90 -6.35
CA ASP A 207 23.36 7.66 -7.07
C ASP A 207 22.35 7.37 -8.21
N TRP A 208 21.39 8.28 -8.43
CA TRP A 208 20.35 8.17 -9.44
C TRP A 208 20.92 8.18 -10.88
N LYS A 209 20.53 7.19 -11.69
CA LYS A 209 21.13 6.93 -13.01
C LYS A 209 20.24 7.29 -14.21
N MET A 210 19.00 7.75 -14.02
CA MET A 210 18.06 7.93 -15.13
C MET A 210 18.39 9.17 -15.98
N ARG A 211 18.70 8.91 -17.26
CA ARG A 211 19.21 9.78 -18.34
C ARG A 211 19.13 11.32 -18.23
N TYR A 212 18.01 11.89 -17.79
CA TYR A 212 17.75 13.34 -17.85
C TYR A 212 17.80 14.05 -16.48
N PHE A 213 17.85 13.32 -15.38
CA PHE A 213 17.86 13.87 -14.03
C PHE A 213 19.13 13.43 -13.30
N VAL A 214 19.77 14.38 -12.63
CA VAL A 214 20.87 14.10 -11.69
C VAL A 214 20.34 14.46 -10.31
N GLY A 215 20.30 13.49 -9.41
CA GLY A 215 19.95 13.75 -8.01
C GLY A 215 21.09 14.48 -7.30
N THR A 216 20.73 15.43 -6.45
CA THR A 216 21.68 16.19 -5.61
C THR A 216 21.50 15.93 -4.12
N ASP A 217 20.34 15.39 -3.73
CA ASP A 217 20.01 14.91 -2.38
C ASP A 217 20.15 15.97 -1.26
N ASP A 218 19.88 17.24 -1.59
CA ASP A 218 19.99 18.41 -0.70
C ASP A 218 19.15 18.26 0.59
N TYR A 219 18.02 17.55 0.53
CA TYR A 219 17.17 17.27 1.68
C TYR A 219 17.57 15.99 2.46
N GLY A 220 18.52 15.20 1.94
CA GLY A 220 18.86 13.89 2.49
C GLY A 220 17.74 12.86 2.38
N LEU A 221 16.76 13.09 1.48
CA LEU A 221 15.65 12.16 1.25
C LEU A 221 16.10 10.91 0.49
N SER A 222 17.16 10.97 -0.31
CA SER A 222 17.68 9.84 -1.08
C SER A 222 16.57 9.07 -1.83
N LEU A 223 15.66 9.77 -2.53
CA LEU A 223 14.61 9.12 -3.32
C LEU A 223 15.28 8.31 -4.45
N ASN A 224 15.07 7.00 -4.43
CA ASN A 224 15.88 6.03 -5.17
C ASN A 224 15.12 4.72 -5.37
N ALA A 225 15.51 3.96 -6.39
CA ALA A 225 14.96 2.66 -6.75
C ALA A 225 16.01 1.82 -7.49
N ALA A 226 15.91 0.49 -7.41
CA ALA A 226 16.82 -0.40 -8.10
C ALA A 226 16.57 -0.32 -9.60
N ASN A 227 17.58 0.14 -10.34
CA ASN A 227 17.62 -0.14 -11.77
C ASN A 227 19.06 -0.33 -12.29
N GLU A 228 19.24 -1.38 -13.09
CA GLU A 228 20.48 -1.69 -13.80
C GLU A 228 20.34 -1.48 -15.32
N ASP A 229 19.13 -1.59 -15.87
CA ASP A 229 18.80 -1.50 -17.30
C ASP A 229 17.75 -0.38 -17.53
N GLU A 230 18.04 0.60 -18.40
CA GLU A 230 17.31 1.89 -18.54
C GLU A 230 15.77 1.83 -18.73
N GLU A 231 15.18 0.65 -18.92
CA GLU A 231 13.76 0.41 -19.22
C GLU A 231 12.85 0.34 -17.98
N ASN A 232 13.36 -0.04 -16.78
CA ASN A 232 12.52 -0.17 -15.59
C ASN A 232 12.24 1.19 -14.91
N ILE A 233 10.97 1.48 -14.59
CA ILE A 233 10.52 2.78 -14.09
C ILE A 233 10.30 2.70 -12.56
N PRO A 234 10.82 3.64 -11.76
CA PRO A 234 10.61 3.65 -10.31
C PRO A 234 9.15 3.92 -9.91
N GLU A 235 8.54 2.93 -9.25
CA GLU A 235 7.17 2.97 -8.73
C GLU A 235 7.13 2.90 -7.20
N PHE A 236 6.38 3.80 -6.57
CA PHE A 236 6.21 3.91 -5.12
C PHE A 236 4.72 3.79 -4.75
N LEU A 237 4.41 3.13 -3.63
CA LEU A 237 3.04 2.94 -3.20
C LEU A 237 2.36 4.26 -2.80
N ALA A 238 1.07 4.41 -3.14
CA ALA A 238 0.20 5.47 -2.63
C ALA A 238 -1.06 4.90 -1.95
N LEU A 239 -1.50 5.58 -0.89
CA LEU A 239 -2.65 5.19 -0.05
C LEU A 239 -4.02 5.54 -0.68
N ASP A 240 -4.34 4.97 -1.86
CA ASP A 240 -5.69 5.03 -2.45
C ASP A 240 -5.99 3.88 -3.46
N GLU A 241 -7.28 3.66 -3.72
CA GLU A 241 -7.83 2.67 -4.66
C GLU A 241 -8.48 3.33 -5.87
N ALA A 242 -7.89 3.14 -7.06
CA ALA A 242 -8.45 3.58 -8.34
C ALA A 242 -9.76 2.84 -8.69
N ASN A 243 -9.83 1.54 -8.41
CA ASN A 243 -11.05 0.72 -8.49
C ASN A 243 -10.86 -0.61 -7.75
N SER A 244 -11.80 -1.55 -7.90
CA SER A 244 -11.79 -2.82 -7.16
C SER A 244 -10.59 -3.72 -7.47
N THR A 245 -9.98 -3.65 -8.66
CA THR A 245 -8.78 -4.42 -9.05
C THR A 245 -7.51 -3.57 -9.14
N LYS A 246 -7.58 -2.24 -8.92
CA LYS A 246 -6.44 -1.32 -9.06
C LYS A 246 -6.22 -0.38 -7.89
N ASN A 247 -4.98 -0.29 -7.41
CA ASN A 247 -4.50 0.73 -6.50
C ASN A 247 -3.87 1.91 -7.28
N TYR A 248 -3.44 2.95 -6.57
CA TYR A 248 -2.58 3.98 -7.15
C TYR A 248 -1.11 3.77 -6.78
N ALA A 249 -0.21 4.20 -7.67
CA ALA A 249 1.22 4.28 -7.46
C ALA A 249 1.76 5.64 -7.96
N VAL A 250 2.82 6.15 -7.32
CA VAL A 250 3.58 7.33 -7.75
C VAL A 250 4.77 6.86 -8.57
N VAL A 251 4.89 7.37 -9.80
CA VAL A 251 5.80 6.83 -10.81
C VAL A 251 6.68 7.92 -11.42
N LEU A 252 7.99 7.68 -11.47
CA LEU A 252 9.00 8.71 -11.81
C LEU A 252 9.45 8.65 -13.29
N TYR A 253 8.62 9.18 -14.19
CA TYR A 253 8.81 9.19 -15.64
C TYR A 253 9.94 10.13 -16.12
N CYS A 254 11.17 9.67 -16.03
CA CYS A 254 12.35 10.43 -16.48
C CYS A 254 12.38 10.75 -17.99
N GLU A 255 11.59 10.06 -18.82
CA GLU A 255 11.48 10.32 -20.26
C GLU A 255 10.62 11.53 -20.63
N GLU A 256 9.81 12.07 -19.70
CA GLU A 256 9.00 13.28 -19.92
C GLU A 256 9.43 14.39 -18.94
N PRO A 257 10.56 15.12 -19.16
CA PRO A 257 11.10 16.05 -18.18
C PRO A 257 10.19 17.23 -17.81
N SER A 258 9.13 17.49 -18.60
CA SER A 258 8.07 18.45 -18.29
C SER A 258 7.02 17.94 -17.29
N LYS A 259 6.95 16.62 -17.07
CA LYS A 259 6.06 15.93 -16.11
C LYS A 259 6.73 14.65 -15.59
N PRO A 260 7.82 14.76 -14.81
CA PRO A 260 8.62 13.61 -14.40
C PRO A 260 8.00 12.78 -13.26
N ILE A 261 6.82 13.17 -12.79
CA ILE A 261 6.05 12.49 -11.75
C ILE A 261 4.63 12.28 -12.30
N LYS A 262 4.11 11.06 -12.18
CA LYS A 262 2.71 10.72 -12.49
C LYS A 262 2.12 9.87 -11.35
N VAL A 263 0.80 9.86 -11.29
CA VAL A 263 0.03 8.99 -10.42
C VAL A 263 -0.72 8.03 -11.33
N GLU A 264 -0.24 6.79 -11.42
CA GLU A 264 -0.73 5.76 -12.33
C GLU A 264 -1.60 4.77 -11.54
N ALA A 265 -2.58 4.14 -12.20
CA ALA A 265 -3.52 3.23 -11.57
C ALA A 265 -3.10 1.79 -11.87
N GLU A 266 -2.54 1.08 -10.91
CA GLU A 266 -1.85 -0.20 -11.13
C GLU A 266 -2.57 -1.44 -10.60
N SER A 267 -2.23 -2.59 -11.19
CA SER A 267 -2.85 -3.88 -10.85
C SER A 267 -2.42 -4.36 -9.47
N LYS A 268 -3.38 -4.46 -8.54
CA LYS A 268 -3.17 -4.92 -7.16
C LYS A 268 -2.41 -6.24 -7.04
N THR A 269 -2.54 -7.11 -8.04
CA THR A 269 -2.04 -8.48 -8.06
C THR A 269 -0.88 -8.73 -9.01
N SER A 270 -0.42 -7.70 -9.74
CA SER A 270 0.60 -7.87 -10.80
C SER A 270 1.80 -6.94 -10.68
N ILE A 271 1.71 -5.93 -9.80
CA ILE A 271 2.73 -4.90 -9.60
C ILE A 271 3.19 -4.94 -8.15
N PHE A 272 4.51 -4.83 -7.96
CA PHE A 272 5.16 -4.74 -6.66
C PHE A 272 5.90 -3.39 -6.61
N THR A 273 5.63 -2.59 -5.58
CA THR A 273 6.12 -1.19 -5.51
C THR A 273 7.04 -0.98 -4.31
N TYR A 274 7.89 0.05 -4.37
CA TYR A 274 8.64 0.47 -3.19
C TYR A 274 7.70 1.10 -2.17
N LEU A 275 7.74 0.61 -0.94
CA LEU A 275 7.11 1.29 0.19
C LEU A 275 8.13 2.23 0.84
N ARG A 276 7.76 3.50 0.98
CA ARG A 276 8.47 4.53 1.72
C ARG A 276 7.46 5.26 2.59
N CYS A 277 7.66 5.23 3.90
CA CYS A 277 6.68 5.75 4.85
C CYS A 277 6.95 7.21 5.21
N VAL A 278 5.89 7.86 5.70
CA VAL A 278 5.86 9.26 6.14
C VAL A 278 5.23 9.36 7.55
N MET A 279 5.45 10.49 8.21
CA MET A 279 4.96 10.85 9.54
C MET A 279 4.84 12.39 9.63
N ASP A 280 3.77 12.86 10.29
CA ASP A 280 3.44 14.29 10.48
C ASP A 280 3.83 14.83 11.86
#